data_AF-A0A7X6Y697-F1
#
_entry.id   AF-A0A7X6Y697-F1
#
_cell.length_a   1.000
_cell.length_b   1.000
_cell.length_c   1.000
_cell.angle_alpha   90.00
_cell.angle_beta   90.00
_cell.angle_gamma   90.00
#
_symmetry.space_group_name_H-M   'P 1'
#
loop_
_entity.id
_entity.type
_entity.pdbx_description
1 polymer ?
#
loop_
_entity_poly.entity_id
_entity_poly.type
_entity_poly.pdbx_seq_one_letter_code
_entity_poly.pdbx_strand_id
1 'polypeptide(L)'
;LLQDVGIKYPVDLILMEASGIAQPVRFLDTIKKFGPEGMKIEVIALADAERWPDLRQVVGDLLASQIKTAQLVLINKIDLVEENQLQAVVSDIQSINPQARLLTVSLNEAADAARIAEVIQDG
;
A
#
# COMPACT_ATOMS: atom_id res chain seq x y z
N LEU A 1 9.53 -8.56 20.41
CA LEU A 1 9.25 -9.13 19.06
C LEU A 1 10.04 -8.41 17.98
N LEU A 2 9.66 -7.21 17.51
CA LEU A 2 10.41 -6.51 16.42
C LEU A 2 11.88 -6.22 16.75
N GLN A 3 12.20 -5.85 18.00
CA GLN A 3 13.57 -5.61 18.46
C GLN A 3 14.45 -6.88 18.40
N ASP A 4 13.84 -8.07 18.51
CA ASP A 4 14.56 -9.33 18.56
C ASP A 4 14.75 -9.93 17.16
N VAL A 5 13.97 -9.50 16.16
CA VAL A 5 13.94 -10.12 14.82
C VAL A 5 15.32 -10.05 14.17
N GLY A 6 15.96 -8.88 14.12
CA GLY A 6 17.28 -8.72 13.49
C GLY A 6 18.45 -9.35 14.25
N ILE A 7 18.23 -9.82 15.49
CA ILE A 7 19.28 -10.41 16.34
C ILE A 7 19.12 -11.94 16.42
N LYS A 8 17.88 -12.43 16.49
CA LYS A 8 17.58 -13.87 16.66
C LYS A 8 17.30 -14.60 15.36
N TYR A 9 16.91 -13.89 14.30
CA TYR A 9 16.50 -14.51 13.04
C TYR A 9 17.14 -13.76 11.86
N PRO A 10 17.76 -14.45 10.89
CA PRO A 10 18.15 -13.81 9.64
C PRO A 10 16.89 -13.52 8.81
N VAL A 11 16.40 -12.28 8.88
CA VAL A 11 15.19 -11.84 8.16
C VAL A 11 15.55 -10.64 7.30
N ASP A 12 15.42 -10.79 5.98
CA ASP A 12 15.68 -9.71 5.01
C ASP A 12 14.44 -8.84 4.76
N LEU A 13 13.24 -9.39 4.95
CA LEU A 13 11.96 -8.71 4.68
C LEU A 13 10.92 -9.05 5.75
N ILE A 14 10.25 -8.02 6.26
CA ILE A 14 9.07 -8.16 7.12
C ILE A 14 7.87 -7.62 6.36
N LEU A 15 6.96 -8.50 5.97
CA LEU A 15 5.65 -8.10 5.46
C LEU A 15 4.68 -7.98 6.63
N MET A 16 4.12 -6.78 6.81
CA MET A 16 3.10 -6.51 7.83
C MET A 16 1.78 -6.17 7.16
N GLU A 17 0.78 -7.04 7.34
CA GLU A 17 -0.59 -6.75 6.94
C GLU A 17 -1.28 -5.96 8.06
N ALA A 18 -1.79 -4.77 7.73
CA ALA A 18 -2.69 -4.03 8.60
C ALA A 18 -4.10 -4.61 8.44
N SER A 19 -4.84 -4.83 9.54
CA SER A 19 -6.25 -5.20 9.41
C SER A 19 -7.02 -4.10 8.68
N GLY A 20 -8.12 -4.43 7.98
CA GLY A 20 -8.79 -3.50 7.06
C GLY A 20 -9.30 -2.17 7.66
N ILE A 21 -9.34 -2.04 8.99
CA ILE A 21 -9.66 -0.80 9.71
C ILE A 21 -8.47 -0.19 10.46
N ALA A 22 -7.34 -0.90 10.51
CA ALA A 22 -6.12 -0.40 11.12
C ALA A 22 -5.49 0.65 10.22
N GLN A 23 -5.10 1.78 10.81
CA GLN A 23 -4.46 2.87 10.09
C GLN A 23 -2.94 2.79 10.30
N PRO A 24 -2.13 2.70 9.23
CA PRO A 24 -0.67 2.63 9.33
C PRO A 24 -0.07 3.71 10.24
N VAL A 25 -0.62 4.92 10.19
CA VAL A 25 -0.22 6.06 11.02
C VAL A 25 -0.10 5.73 12.52
N ARG A 26 -0.91 4.80 13.03
CA ARG A 26 -0.98 4.51 14.47
C ARG A 26 0.20 3.69 14.99
N PHE A 27 0.89 2.96 14.11
CA PHE A 27 1.99 2.08 14.50
C PHE A 27 3.31 2.38 13.77
N LEU A 28 3.30 3.20 12.71
CA LEU A 28 4.52 3.60 12.01
C LEU A 28 5.58 4.20 12.93
N ASP A 29 5.20 5.11 13.83
CA ASP A 29 6.16 5.71 14.77
C ASP A 29 6.72 4.70 15.76
N THR A 30 5.92 3.70 16.13
CA THR A 30 6.36 2.59 16.99
C THR A 30 7.37 1.72 16.26
N ILE A 31 7.11 1.37 15.00
CA ILE A 31 8.04 0.57 14.19
C ILE A 31 9.33 1.36 13.96
N LYS A 32 9.27 2.65 13.62
CA LYS A 32 10.46 3.50 13.47
C LYS A 32 11.28 3.58 14.74
N LYS A 33 10.63 3.62 15.91
CA LYS A 33 11.31 3.75 17.22
C LYS A 33 11.95 2.45 17.71
N PHE A 34 11.35 1.31 17.41
CA PHE A 34 11.75 0.01 17.98
C PHE A 34 12.22 -1.01 16.93
N GLY A 35 12.22 -0.62 15.66
CA GLY A 35 12.77 -1.41 14.58
C GLY A 35 14.30 -1.52 14.69
N PRO A 36 14.89 -2.55 14.09
CA PRO A 36 16.33 -2.64 13.89
C PRO A 36 16.91 -1.37 13.25
N GLU A 37 18.13 -1.02 13.63
CA GLU A 37 18.86 0.08 13.02
C GLU A 37 19.04 -0.17 11.51
N GLY A 38 18.81 0.86 10.69
CA GLY A 38 18.89 0.76 9.24
C GLY A 38 17.68 0.09 8.56
N MET A 39 16.65 -0.32 9.31
CA MET A 39 15.40 -0.82 8.73
C MET A 39 14.74 0.25 7.88
N LYS A 40 14.61 -0.01 6.57
CA LYS A 40 13.73 0.74 5.69
C LYS A 40 12.28 0.31 5.93
N ILE A 41 11.37 1.27 5.93
CA ILE A 41 9.93 1.03 6.08
C ILE A 41 9.25 1.65 4.87
N GLU A 42 8.49 0.82 4.15
CA GLU A 42 7.63 1.26 3.07
C GLU A 42 6.17 0.88 3.38
N VAL A 43 5.27 1.82 3.14
CA VAL A 43 3.82 1.70 3.32
C VAL A 43 3.20 1.60 1.95
N ILE A 44 2.58 0.45 1.70
CA ILE A 44 1.93 0.13 0.44
C ILE A 44 0.44 0.02 0.69
N ALA A 45 -0.37 0.72 -0.09
CA ALA A 45 -1.82 0.58 -0.08
C ALA A 45 -2.29 -0.17 -1.34
N LEU A 46 -3.22 -1.09 -1.16
CA LEU A 46 -3.88 -1.79 -2.26
C LEU A 46 -5.28 -1.19 -2.47
N ALA A 47 -5.50 -0.52 -3.59
CA ALA A 47 -6.77 0.08 -3.98
C ALA A 47 -7.48 -0.82 -4.98
N ASP A 48 -8.71 -1.23 -4.69
CA ASP A 48 -9.56 -1.99 -5.60
C ASP A 48 -10.26 -1.01 -6.56
N ALA A 49 -9.91 -1.04 -7.85
CA ALA A 49 -10.43 -0.08 -8.84
C ALA A 49 -11.94 -0.26 -9.11
N GLU A 50 -12.44 -1.49 -9.04
CA GLU A 50 -13.86 -1.82 -9.23
C GLU A 50 -14.68 -1.22 -8.10
N ARG A 51 -14.24 -1.43 -6.85
CA ARG A 51 -15.00 -1.03 -5.65
C ARG A 51 -14.69 0.37 -5.14
N TRP A 52 -13.69 1.04 -5.70
CA TRP A 52 -13.25 2.35 -5.25
C TRP A 52 -14.39 3.37 -5.12
N PRO A 53 -15.28 3.55 -6.12
CA PRO A 53 -16.32 4.57 -6.04
C PRO A 53 -17.29 4.34 -4.87
N ASP A 54 -17.68 3.09 -4.65
CA ASP A 54 -18.61 2.71 -3.58
C ASP A 54 -17.95 2.88 -2.20
N LEU A 55 -16.72 2.37 -2.04
CA LEU A 55 -16.00 2.49 -0.78
C LEU A 55 -15.65 3.95 -0.45
N ARG A 56 -15.38 4.78 -1.47
CA ARG A 56 -15.10 6.21 -1.32
C ARG A 56 -16.30 6.98 -0.76
N GLN A 57 -17.53 6.53 -1.05
CA GLN A 57 -18.77 7.09 -0.51
C GLN A 57 -19.05 6.61 0.91
N VAL A 58 -18.81 5.33 1.21
CA VAL A 58 -19.20 4.73 2.51
C VAL A 58 -18.15 4.94 3.60
N VAL A 59 -16.86 4.80 3.27
CA VAL A 59 -15.73 4.84 4.23
C VAL A 59 -14.61 5.78 3.77
N GLY A 60 -14.98 6.88 3.11
CA GLY A 60 -14.05 7.82 2.48
C GLY A 60 -12.92 8.32 3.37
N ASP A 61 -13.20 8.67 4.63
CA ASP A 61 -12.17 9.16 5.57
C ASP A 61 -11.14 8.08 5.92
N LEU A 62 -11.60 6.83 6.08
CA LEU A 62 -10.72 5.70 6.36
C LEU A 62 -9.81 5.43 5.15
N LEU A 63 -10.38 5.37 3.94
CA LEU A 63 -9.58 5.21 2.71
C LEU A 63 -8.58 6.34 2.55
N ALA A 64 -9.03 7.59 2.70
CA ALA A 64 -8.16 8.75 2.56
C ALA A 64 -7.01 8.71 3.56
N SER A 65 -7.25 8.26 4.80
CA SER A 65 -6.19 8.11 5.80
C SER A 65 -5.14 7.07 5.41
N GLN A 66 -5.54 5.97 4.76
CA GLN A 66 -4.61 4.94 4.30
C GLN A 66 -3.78 5.46 3.13
N ILE A 67 -4.43 6.05 2.11
CA ILE A 67 -3.77 6.60 0.93
C ILE A 67 -2.77 7.72 1.29
N LYS A 68 -3.12 8.62 2.23
CA LYS A 68 -2.24 9.71 2.67
C LYS A 68 -0.90 9.22 3.25
N THR A 69 -0.87 8.01 3.81
CA THR A 69 0.33 7.45 4.43
C THR A 69 1.14 6.54 3.51
N ALA A 70 0.55 6.14 2.38
CA ALA A 70 1.18 5.23 1.43
C ALA A 70 2.28 5.95 0.63
N GLN A 71 3.45 5.32 0.52
CA GLN A 71 4.47 5.73 -0.44
C GLN A 71 4.19 5.14 -1.84
N LEU A 72 3.55 3.97 -1.88
CA LEU A 72 3.12 3.29 -3.09
C LEU A 72 1.63 2.90 -2.96
N VAL A 73 0.84 3.22 -3.98
CA VAL A 73 -0.54 2.73 -4.11
C VAL A 73 -0.63 1.82 -5.33
N LEU A 74 -0.98 0.57 -5.08
CA LEU A 74 -1.28 -0.43 -6.10
C LEU A 74 -2.76 -0.34 -6.44
N ILE A 75 -3.09 0.17 -7.63
CA ILE A 75 -4.46 0.23 -8.14
C ILE A 75 -4.73 -1.10 -8.85
N ASN A 76 -5.40 -2.00 -8.15
CA ASN A 76 -5.62 -3.38 -8.56
C ASN A 76 -6.98 -3.58 -9.22
N LYS A 77 -7.13 -4.72 -9.91
CA LYS A 77 -8.33 -5.16 -10.63
C LYS A 77 -8.72 -4.24 -11.78
N ILE A 78 -7.72 -3.70 -12.46
CA ILE A 78 -7.95 -2.82 -13.62
C ILE A 78 -8.64 -3.53 -14.78
N ASP A 79 -8.59 -4.87 -14.81
CA ASP A 79 -9.28 -5.73 -15.77
C ASP A 79 -10.80 -5.75 -15.59
N LEU A 80 -11.31 -5.32 -14.44
CA LEU A 80 -12.74 -5.29 -14.13
C LEU A 80 -13.39 -3.91 -14.37
N VAL A 81 -12.63 -2.93 -14.85
CA VAL A 81 -13.11 -1.56 -15.04
C VAL A 81 -12.75 -1.01 -16.41
N GLU A 82 -13.61 -0.12 -16.90
CA GLU A 82 -13.36 0.64 -18.11
C GLU A 82 -12.33 1.76 -17.86
N GLU A 83 -11.66 2.19 -18.94
CA GLU A 83 -10.59 3.19 -18.88
C GLU A 83 -11.02 4.50 -18.19
N ASN A 84 -12.26 4.95 -18.42
CA ASN A 84 -12.79 6.16 -17.79
C ASN A 84 -12.89 6.04 -16.26
N GLN A 85 -13.31 4.88 -15.75
CA GLN A 85 -13.35 4.61 -14.32
C GLN A 85 -11.95 4.53 -13.75
N LEU A 86 -11.03 3.84 -14.43
CA LEU A 86 -9.63 3.77 -14.00
C LEU A 86 -9.00 5.17 -13.86
N GLN A 87 -9.19 6.03 -14.86
CA GLN A 87 -8.69 7.42 -14.81
C GLN A 87 -9.31 8.21 -13.66
N ALA A 88 -10.59 8.01 -13.36
CA ALA A 88 -11.25 8.65 -12.23
C ALA A 88 -10.65 8.18 -10.89
N VAL A 89 -10.40 6.88 -10.73
CA VAL A 89 -9.76 6.31 -9.53
C VAL A 89 -8.34 6.84 -9.36
N VAL A 90 -7.54 6.84 -10.43
CA VAL A 90 -6.18 7.41 -10.43
C VAL A 90 -6.21 8.88 -9.99
N SER A 91 -7.09 9.68 -10.59
CA SER A 91 -7.21 11.10 -10.26
C SER A 91 -7.64 11.33 -8.81
N ASP A 92 -8.58 10.55 -8.28
CA ASP A 92 -9.02 10.67 -6.89
C ASP A 92 -7.89 10.32 -5.92
N ILE A 93 -7.18 9.21 -6.16
CA ILE A 93 -6.03 8.80 -5.34
C ILE A 93 -4.90 9.84 -5.38
N GLN A 94 -4.57 10.38 -6.56
CA GLN A 94 -3.58 11.47 -6.70
C GLN A 94 -4.01 12.73 -5.98
N SER A 95 -5.32 13.05 -5.97
CA SER A 95 -5.84 14.20 -5.23
C SER A 95 -5.69 14.05 -3.71
N ILE A 96 -5.78 12.81 -3.21
CA ILE A 96 -5.61 12.49 -1.79
C ILE A 96 -4.13 12.49 -1.40
N ASN A 97 -3.26 11.93 -2.24
CA ASN A 97 -1.82 11.88 -2.02
C ASN A 97 -1.04 12.11 -3.33
N PRO A 98 -0.67 13.38 -3.62
CA PRO A 98 0.09 13.73 -4.82
C PRO A 98 1.53 13.18 -4.86
N GLN A 99 2.04 12.69 -3.73
CA GLN A 99 3.41 12.20 -3.58
C GLN A 99 3.50 10.67 -3.69
N ALA A 100 2.37 9.96 -3.67
CA ALA A 100 2.37 8.51 -3.80
C ALA A 100 2.79 8.09 -5.21
N ARG A 101 3.68 7.10 -5.29
CA ARG A 101 3.90 6.33 -6.51
C ARG A 101 2.64 5.52 -6.79
N LEU A 102 2.20 5.49 -8.04
CA LEU A 102 1.03 4.71 -8.45
C LEU A 102 1.45 3.60 -9.42
N LEU A 103 0.93 2.40 -9.20
CA LEU A 103 1.08 1.28 -10.13
C LEU A 103 -0.29 0.66 -10.37
N THR A 104 -0.71 0.63 -11.63
CA THR A 104 -1.92 -0.07 -12.05
C THR A 104 -1.59 -1.52 -12.36
N VAL A 105 -2.36 -2.44 -11.77
CA VAL A 105 -2.12 -3.88 -11.84
C VAL A 105 -3.43 -4.67 -11.96
N SER A 106 -3.34 -5.85 -12.53
CA SER A 106 -4.39 -6.87 -12.46
C SER A 106 -3.75 -8.10 -11.82
N LEU A 107 -3.80 -8.19 -10.47
CA LEU A 107 -3.12 -9.24 -9.70
C LEU A 107 -3.81 -10.60 -9.80
N ASN A 108 -3.94 -11.10 -11.02
CA ASN A 108 -4.59 -12.36 -11.33
C ASN A 108 -3.55 -13.49 -11.51
N GLU A 109 -2.28 -13.16 -11.78
CA GLU A 109 -1.22 -14.14 -12.04
C GLU A 109 0.09 -13.86 -11.28
N ALA A 110 0.94 -14.90 -11.20
CA ALA A 110 2.24 -14.83 -10.52
C ALA A 110 3.20 -13.81 -11.15
N ALA A 111 3.01 -13.46 -12.43
CA ALA A 111 3.83 -12.48 -13.14
C ALA A 111 3.71 -11.07 -12.54
N ASP A 112 2.54 -10.70 -12.00
CA ASP A 112 2.30 -9.40 -11.40
C ASP A 112 3.02 -9.24 -10.05
N ALA A 113 3.20 -10.35 -9.32
CA ALA A 113 3.94 -10.37 -8.06
C ALA A 113 5.43 -10.03 -8.25
N ALA A 114 6.04 -10.48 -9.34
CA ALA A 114 7.43 -10.16 -9.65
C ALA A 114 7.62 -8.65 -9.90
N ARG A 115 6.71 -8.04 -10.66
CA ARG A 115 6.74 -6.60 -10.94
C ARG A 115 6.55 -5.74 -9.69
N ILE A 116 5.70 -6.19 -8.76
CA ILE A 116 5.55 -5.53 -7.46
C ILE A 116 6.84 -5.65 -6.65
N ALA A 117 7.45 -6.83 -6.62
CA ALA A 117 8.71 -7.04 -5.89
C ALA A 117 9.83 -6.13 -6.41
N GLU A 118 9.95 -5.96 -7.73
CA GLU A 118 10.89 -5.01 -8.34
C GLU A 118 10.64 -3.57 -7.86
N VAL A 119 9.40 -3.10 -7.91
CA VAL A 119 9.05 -1.71 -7.50
C VAL A 119 9.30 -1.46 -6.00
N ILE A 120 9.12 -2.49 -5.17
CA ILE A 120 9.41 -2.43 -3.72
C ILE A 120 10.93 -2.44 -3.48
N GLN A 121 11.70 -3.23 -4.24
CA GLN A 121 13.15 -3.33 -4.07
C GLN A 121 13.90 -2.09 -4.57
N ASP A 122 13.36 -1.40 -5.57
CA ASP A 122 13.90 -0.14 -6.10
C ASP A 122 13.56 1.10 -5.22
N GLY A 123 12.87 0.89 -4.09
CA GLY A 123 12.42 1.91 -3.13
C GLY A 123 13.42 2.37 -2.05
#